data_AF-A0A2C5XUW6-F1
#
_entry.id   AF-A0A2C5XUW6-F1
#
_cell.length_a   1.000
_cell.length_b   1.000
_cell.length_c   1.000
_cell.angle_alpha   90.00
_cell.angle_beta   90.00
_cell.angle_gamma   90.00
#
_symmetry.space_group_name_H-M   'P 1'
#
loop_
_entity.id
_entity.type
_entity.pdbx_description
1 polymer ?
#
loop_
_entity_poly.entity_id
_entity_poly.type
_entity_poly.pdbx_seq_one_letter_code
_entity_poly.pdbx_strand_id
1 'polypeptide(L)'
;MQLTIESAFKVFDEVGQREEAWNVYQYMLKAGSQAVGKLVLGINFNHFESVDSPLNEMIILLAENLVLIKRVSPGGKLYASLPFGEPKRLRDIQARIKHLIGESVKSAKMGDGDLDLQDAALSSENVVGQYSTLVPFSQNQV
;
A
#
# COMPACT_ATOMS: atom_id res chain seq x y z
N MET A 1 -0.25 5.69 -15.07
CA MET A 1 -0.71 4.28 -14.94
C MET A 1 -0.14 3.36 -16.02
N GLN A 2 -0.12 3.76 -17.29
CA GLN A 2 0.29 2.89 -18.42
C GLN A 2 1.60 2.10 -18.16
N LEU A 3 2.68 2.78 -17.79
CA LEU A 3 3.98 2.15 -17.51
C LEU A 3 3.94 1.06 -16.43
N THR A 4 3.01 1.15 -15.47
CA THR A 4 2.84 0.15 -14.40
C THR A 4 2.21 -1.14 -14.93
N ILE A 5 1.36 -1.03 -15.94
CA ILE A 5 0.72 -2.18 -16.59
C ILE A 5 1.74 -2.83 -17.56
N GLU A 6 2.45 -2.02 -18.32
CA GLU A 6 3.47 -2.49 -19.26
C GLU A 6 4.60 -3.25 -18.57
N SER A 7 5.00 -2.84 -17.36
CA SER A 7 6.00 -3.59 -16.57
C SER A 7 5.55 -5.00 -16.20
N ALA A 8 4.24 -5.24 -16.07
CA ALA A 8 3.71 -6.55 -15.74
C ALA A 8 3.74 -7.51 -16.94
N PHE A 9 3.68 -7.02 -18.17
CA PHE A 9 3.71 -7.87 -19.38
C PHE A 9 4.98 -8.70 -19.47
N LYS A 10 6.14 -8.11 -19.18
CA LYS A 10 7.42 -8.85 -19.13
C LYS A 10 7.33 -10.09 -18.23
N VAL A 11 6.73 -9.93 -17.05
CA VAL A 11 6.58 -11.02 -16.08
C VAL A 11 5.57 -12.06 -16.57
N PHE A 12 4.45 -11.63 -17.14
CA PHE A 12 3.44 -12.55 -17.67
C PHE A 12 3.92 -13.32 -18.91
N ASP A 13 4.71 -12.69 -19.77
CA ASP A 13 5.34 -13.34 -20.92
C ASP A 13 6.31 -14.44 -20.45
N GLU A 14 7.15 -14.14 -19.45
CA GLU A 14 8.08 -15.11 -18.88
C GLU A 14 7.35 -16.26 -18.18
N VAL A 15 6.31 -15.98 -17.41
CA VAL A 15 5.46 -17.00 -16.78
C VAL A 15 4.78 -17.88 -17.83
N GLY A 16 4.32 -17.29 -18.94
CA GLY A 16 3.75 -18.02 -20.06
C GLY A 16 4.75 -18.95 -20.76
N GLN A 17 6.00 -18.51 -20.90
CA GLN A 17 7.09 -19.30 -21.51
C GLN A 17 7.53 -20.49 -20.65
N ARG A 18 7.39 -20.40 -19.33
CA ARG A 18 7.78 -21.50 -18.41
C ARG A 18 6.84 -22.71 -18.51
N GLU A 19 5.66 -22.57 -19.11
CA GLU A 19 4.63 -23.63 -19.21
C GLU A 19 4.28 -24.29 -17.84
N GLU A 20 4.42 -23.54 -16.75
CA GLU A 20 4.19 -24.00 -15.39
C GLU A 20 2.82 -23.54 -14.86
N ALA A 21 2.27 -24.30 -13.91
CA ALA A 21 1.10 -23.85 -13.16
C ALA A 21 1.50 -22.77 -12.14
N TRP A 22 0.74 -21.67 -12.10
CA TRP A 22 1.03 -20.55 -11.20
C TRP A 22 -0.23 -19.99 -10.52
N ASN A 23 -0.03 -19.34 -9.37
CA ASN A 23 -1.11 -18.76 -8.58
C ASN A 23 -1.45 -17.34 -9.04
N VAL A 24 -2.55 -17.19 -9.79
CA VAL A 24 -3.03 -15.89 -10.32
C VAL A 24 -3.31 -14.86 -9.23
N TYR A 25 -3.77 -15.30 -8.06
CA TYR A 25 -4.14 -14.40 -6.97
C TYR A 25 -2.96 -13.52 -6.52
N GLN A 26 -1.76 -14.08 -6.45
CA GLN A 26 -0.57 -13.34 -6.04
C GLN A 26 -0.24 -12.22 -7.03
N TYR A 27 -0.36 -12.47 -8.34
CA TYR A 27 -0.09 -11.46 -9.37
C TYR A 27 -1.19 -10.40 -9.46
N MET A 28 -2.45 -10.76 -9.24
CA MET A 28 -3.54 -9.79 -9.14
C MET A 28 -3.35 -8.87 -7.93
N LEU A 29 -2.95 -9.43 -6.78
CA LEU A 29 -2.64 -8.64 -5.60
C LEU A 29 -1.43 -7.71 -5.85
N LYS A 30 -0.38 -8.21 -6.49
CA LYS A 30 0.78 -7.41 -6.94
C LYS A 30 0.36 -6.24 -7.84
N ALA A 31 -0.47 -6.51 -8.86
CA ALA A 31 -0.95 -5.52 -9.82
C ALA A 31 -1.79 -4.41 -9.14
N GLY A 32 -2.81 -4.81 -8.38
CA GLY A 32 -3.70 -3.86 -7.71
C GLY A 32 -2.95 -3.02 -6.68
N SER A 33 -2.13 -3.65 -5.85
CA SER A 33 -1.34 -2.93 -4.83
C SER A 33 -0.31 -1.97 -5.44
N GLN A 34 0.35 -2.36 -6.52
CA GLN A 34 1.28 -1.50 -7.26
C GLN A 34 0.56 -0.27 -7.84
N ALA A 35 -0.63 -0.44 -8.42
CA ALA A 35 -1.41 0.67 -8.96
C ALA A 35 -1.84 1.65 -7.86
N VAL A 36 -2.39 1.14 -6.76
CA VAL A 36 -2.83 1.95 -5.62
C VAL A 36 -1.64 2.62 -4.92
N GLY A 37 -0.55 1.90 -4.69
CA GLY A 37 0.66 2.45 -4.05
C GLY A 37 1.27 3.60 -4.83
N LYS A 38 1.34 3.47 -6.16
CA LYS A 38 1.86 4.53 -7.03
C LYS A 38 0.91 5.73 -7.08
N LEU A 39 -0.41 5.50 -7.15
CA LEU A 39 -1.40 6.57 -7.23
C LEU A 39 -1.50 7.36 -5.93
N VAL A 40 -1.59 6.65 -4.80
CA VAL A 40 -1.88 7.27 -3.50
C VAL A 40 -0.60 7.76 -2.83
N LEU A 41 0.43 6.91 -2.77
CA LEU A 41 1.66 7.18 -2.02
C LEU A 41 2.82 7.63 -2.91
N GLY A 42 2.69 7.55 -4.24
CA GLY A 42 3.81 7.80 -5.16
C GLY A 42 4.89 6.71 -5.15
N ILE A 43 4.62 5.57 -4.52
CA ILE A 43 5.64 4.52 -4.31
C ILE A 43 5.55 3.46 -5.40
N ASN A 44 6.72 3.05 -5.89
CA ASN A 44 6.88 1.86 -6.70
C ASN A 44 7.31 0.69 -5.81
N PHE A 45 6.47 -0.34 -5.67
CA PHE A 45 6.80 -1.52 -4.87
C PHE A 45 7.65 -2.55 -5.62
N ASN A 46 7.94 -2.31 -6.91
CA ASN A 46 8.78 -3.17 -7.74
C ASN A 46 8.27 -4.63 -7.85
N HIS A 47 6.94 -4.82 -7.72
CA HIS A 47 6.32 -6.14 -7.75
C HIS A 47 6.48 -6.92 -9.07
N PHE A 48 6.90 -6.24 -10.14
CA PHE A 48 7.05 -6.80 -11.49
C PHE A 48 8.48 -6.63 -12.07
N GLU A 49 9.50 -6.48 -11.23
CA GLU A 49 10.89 -6.50 -11.72
C GLU A 49 11.30 -7.88 -12.26
N SER A 50 10.81 -8.94 -11.61
CA SER A 50 11.00 -10.34 -11.96
C SER A 50 9.79 -11.18 -11.57
N VAL A 51 9.70 -12.40 -12.10
CA VAL A 51 8.68 -13.39 -11.72
C VAL A 51 8.68 -13.63 -10.20
N ASP A 52 9.86 -13.76 -9.62
CA ASP A 52 10.08 -14.09 -8.22
C ASP A 52 10.15 -12.86 -7.29
N SER A 53 9.86 -11.66 -7.80
CA SER A 53 9.86 -10.44 -6.99
C SER A 53 8.94 -10.61 -5.78
N PRO A 54 9.41 -10.36 -4.55
CA PRO A 54 8.60 -10.58 -3.36
C PRO A 54 7.44 -9.59 -3.30
N LEU A 55 6.36 -9.98 -2.61
CA LEU A 55 5.29 -9.05 -2.28
C LEU A 55 5.81 -8.08 -1.19
N ASN A 56 5.55 -6.79 -1.35
CA ASN A 56 5.97 -5.79 -0.39
C ASN A 56 5.36 -6.05 1.01
N GLU A 57 6.15 -5.83 2.06
CA GLU A 57 5.76 -6.04 3.46
C GLU A 57 4.41 -5.38 3.79
N MET A 58 4.21 -4.13 3.37
CA MET A 58 2.97 -3.38 3.64
C MET A 58 1.74 -4.11 3.09
N ILE A 59 1.86 -4.72 1.91
CA ILE A 59 0.74 -5.42 1.25
C ILE A 59 0.47 -6.77 1.91
N ILE A 60 1.53 -7.49 2.32
CA ILE A 60 1.40 -8.71 3.12
C ILE A 60 0.64 -8.41 4.41
N LEU A 61 1.04 -7.36 5.13
CA LEU A 61 0.42 -6.94 6.37
C LEU A 61 -1.04 -6.47 6.18
N LEU A 62 -1.34 -5.76 5.10
CA LEU A 62 -2.72 -5.36 4.77
C LEU A 62 -3.61 -6.58 4.51
N ALA A 63 -3.12 -7.58 3.78
CA ALA A 63 -3.84 -8.83 3.55
C ALA A 63 -4.08 -9.59 4.87
N GLU A 64 -3.05 -9.71 5.72
CA GLU A 64 -3.17 -10.33 7.05
C GLU A 64 -4.18 -9.58 7.94
N ASN A 65 -4.15 -8.25 7.92
CA ASN A 65 -5.09 -7.41 8.64
C ASN A 65 -6.55 -7.68 8.22
N LEU A 66 -6.84 -7.85 6.92
CA LEU A 66 -8.19 -8.18 6.45
C LEU A 66 -8.66 -9.55 6.97
N VAL A 67 -7.79 -10.55 6.96
CA VAL A 67 -8.09 -11.88 7.49
C VAL A 67 -8.37 -11.81 9.00
N LEU A 68 -7.53 -11.11 9.75
CA LEU A 68 -7.66 -10.97 11.20
C LEU A 68 -8.89 -10.14 11.60
N ILE A 69 -9.23 -9.07 10.88
CA ILE A 69 -10.47 -8.31 11.10
C ILE A 69 -11.68 -9.24 10.97
N LYS A 70 -11.72 -10.11 9.95
CA LYS A 70 -12.83 -11.05 9.76
C LYS A 70 -12.97 -12.04 10.92
N ARG A 71 -11.85 -12.45 11.53
CA ARG A 71 -11.82 -13.39 12.67
C ARG A 71 -12.11 -12.75 14.01
N VAL A 72 -11.64 -11.52 14.23
CA VAL A 72 -11.74 -10.82 15.52
C VAL A 72 -13.06 -10.07 15.67
N SER A 73 -13.57 -9.46 14.60
CA SER A 73 -14.79 -8.62 14.64
C SER A 73 -16.02 -9.34 15.21
N PRO A 74 -16.31 -10.62 14.85
CA PRO A 74 -17.47 -11.32 15.39
C PRO A 74 -17.40 -11.61 16.90
N GLY A 75 -16.19 -11.63 17.49
CA GLY A 75 -15.98 -11.97 18.90
C GLY A 75 -16.35 -10.85 19.89
N GLY A 76 -16.74 -9.67 19.41
CA GLY A 76 -17.12 -8.54 20.25
C GLY A 76 -15.95 -7.87 20.97
N LYS A 77 -16.25 -6.79 21.72
CA LYS A 77 -15.24 -5.91 22.33
C LYS A 77 -14.35 -6.61 23.35
N LEU A 78 -14.88 -7.59 24.09
CA LEU A 78 -14.13 -8.31 25.12
C LEU A 78 -13.08 -9.24 24.52
N TYR A 79 -13.42 -9.99 23.45
CA TYR A 79 -12.43 -10.80 22.74
C TYR A 79 -11.38 -9.90 22.07
N ALA A 80 -11.84 -8.82 21.44
CA ALA A 80 -10.96 -7.87 20.77
C ALA A 80 -9.95 -7.20 21.71
N SER A 81 -10.21 -7.09 23.03
CA SER A 81 -9.28 -6.46 23.98
C SER A 81 -8.22 -7.39 24.56
N LEU A 82 -8.27 -8.70 24.28
CA LEU A 82 -7.33 -9.67 24.85
C LEU A 82 -5.88 -9.36 24.46
N PRO A 83 -4.91 -9.42 25.39
CA PRO A 83 -3.51 -9.07 25.13
C PRO A 83 -2.71 -10.22 24.49
N PHE A 84 -3.36 -11.20 23.89
CA PHE A 84 -2.72 -12.35 23.23
C PHE A 84 -3.58 -12.86 22.08
N GLY A 85 -3.02 -13.76 21.27
CA GLY A 85 -3.69 -14.36 20.12
C GLY A 85 -3.95 -13.38 18.96
N GLU A 86 -4.94 -13.72 18.13
CA GLU A 86 -5.34 -12.96 16.95
C GLU A 86 -5.67 -11.48 17.25
N PRO A 87 -6.37 -11.12 18.36
CA PRO A 87 -6.66 -9.71 18.68
C PRO A 87 -5.41 -8.86 18.94
N LYS A 88 -4.41 -9.43 19.62
CA LYS A 88 -3.12 -8.74 19.80
C LYS A 88 -2.38 -8.63 18.47
N ARG A 89 -2.29 -9.72 17.71
CA ARG A 89 -1.63 -9.72 16.40
C ARG A 89 -2.23 -8.67 15.47
N LEU A 90 -3.56 -8.51 15.47
CA LEU A 90 -4.26 -7.48 14.71
C LEU A 90 -3.80 -6.07 15.09
N ARG A 91 -3.70 -5.76 16.39
CA ARG A 91 -3.21 -4.44 16.85
C ARG A 91 -1.75 -4.22 16.47
N ASP A 92 -0.91 -5.23 16.62
CA ASP A 92 0.53 -5.14 16.31
C ASP A 92 0.74 -4.86 14.80
N ILE A 93 0.00 -5.56 13.93
CA ILE A 93 0.05 -5.34 12.48
C ILE A 93 -0.49 -3.96 12.13
N GLN A 94 -1.61 -3.53 12.71
CA GLN A 94 -2.14 -2.19 12.46
C GLN A 94 -1.15 -1.10 12.86
N ALA A 95 -0.43 -1.27 13.96
CA ALA A 95 0.64 -0.36 14.36
C ALA A 95 1.78 -0.35 13.34
N ARG A 96 2.23 -1.53 12.87
CA ARG A 96 3.27 -1.65 11.84
C ARG A 96 2.85 -1.01 10.51
N ILE A 97 1.63 -1.25 10.05
CA ILE A 97 1.09 -0.64 8.83
C ILE A 97 1.07 0.89 8.96
N LYS A 98 0.57 1.42 10.08
CA LYS A 98 0.57 2.87 10.33
C LYS A 98 1.98 3.46 10.30
N HIS A 99 2.94 2.75 10.88
CA HIS A 99 4.34 3.16 10.85
C HIS A 99 4.89 3.21 9.42
N LEU A 100 4.73 2.14 8.64
CA LEU A 100 5.17 2.08 7.24
C LEU A 100 4.51 3.15 6.37
N ILE A 101 3.20 3.40 6.54
CA ILE A 101 2.50 4.48 5.82
C ILE A 101 3.07 5.84 6.24
N GLY A 102 3.31 6.06 7.53
CA GLY A 102 3.90 7.29 8.04
C GLY A 102 5.29 7.57 7.47
N GLU A 103 6.14 6.54 7.33
CA GLU A 103 7.44 6.65 6.67
C GLU A 103 7.29 7.00 5.19
N SER A 104 6.40 6.31 4.48
CA SER A 104 6.07 6.57 3.09
C SER A 104 5.63 8.01 2.85
N VAL A 105 4.70 8.52 3.68
CA VAL A 105 4.21 9.90 3.58
C VAL A 105 5.32 10.92 3.84
N LYS A 106 6.20 10.67 4.84
CA LYS A 106 7.35 11.55 5.10
C LYS A 106 8.37 11.57 3.97
N SER A 107 8.54 10.42 3.29
CA SER A 107 9.47 10.29 2.17
C SER A 107 8.91 10.82 0.86
N ALA A 108 7.59 10.99 0.76
CA ALA A 108 6.94 11.56 -0.41
C ALA A 108 7.34 13.04 -0.54
N LYS A 109 7.70 13.45 -1.77
CA LYS A 109 7.97 14.86 -2.06
C LYS A 109 6.71 15.67 -1.77
N MET A 110 6.81 16.60 -0.82
CA MET A 110 5.76 17.60 -0.61
C MET A 110 5.76 18.56 -1.81
N GLY A 111 4.56 18.91 -2.28
CA GLY A 111 4.42 19.90 -3.35
C GLY A 111 4.91 21.28 -2.88
N ASP A 112 5.31 22.11 -3.83
CA ASP A 112 5.86 23.43 -3.55
C ASP A 112 4.72 24.43 -3.38
N GLY A 113 4.50 24.91 -2.15
CA GLY A 113 3.62 26.03 -1.83
C GLY A 113 2.18 25.69 -1.44
N ASP A 114 1.42 26.74 -1.14
CA ASP A 114 -0.02 26.74 -0.84
C ASP A 114 -0.76 27.02 -2.17
N LEU A 115 -1.07 25.96 -2.92
CA LEU A 115 -1.72 26.04 -4.23
C LEU A 115 -3.21 25.71 -4.08
N ASP A 116 -4.06 26.33 -4.90
CA ASP A 116 -5.47 25.94 -5.01
C ASP A 116 -5.59 24.47 -5.44
N LEU A 117 -6.67 23.79 -5.02
CA LEU A 117 -6.90 22.34 -5.22
C LEU A 117 -6.68 21.86 -6.66
N GLN A 118 -7.03 22.69 -7.64
CA GLN A 118 -6.90 22.37 -9.05
C GLN A 118 -5.44 22.45 -9.52
N ASP A 119 -4.68 23.44 -9.06
CA ASP A 119 -3.26 23.61 -9.39
C ASP A 119 -2.38 22.61 -8.63
N ALA A 120 -2.76 22.28 -7.39
CA ALA A 120 -2.15 21.20 -6.62
C ALA A 120 -2.35 19.84 -7.31
N ALA A 121 -3.51 19.60 -7.92
CA ALA A 121 -3.77 18.35 -8.66
C ALA A 121 -2.93 18.25 -9.94
N LEU A 122 -2.68 19.37 -10.63
CA LEU A 122 -1.86 19.39 -11.85
C LEU A 122 -0.36 19.22 -11.57
N SER A 123 0.12 19.73 -10.43
CA SER A 123 1.53 19.71 -10.05
C SER A 123 1.95 18.47 -9.27
N SER A 124 1.01 17.76 -8.64
CA SER A 124 1.33 16.63 -7.76
C SER A 124 1.42 15.29 -8.51
N GLU A 125 2.47 14.51 -8.21
CA GLU A 125 2.65 13.17 -8.78
C GLU A 125 1.77 12.10 -8.10
N ASN A 126 1.23 12.39 -6.91
CA ASN A 126 0.41 11.48 -6.12
C ASN A 126 -0.57 12.23 -5.20
N VAL A 127 -1.55 11.49 -4.66
CA VAL A 127 -2.62 12.05 -3.81
C VAL A 127 -2.09 12.64 -2.50
N VAL A 128 -1.10 12.00 -1.87
CA VAL A 128 -0.49 12.52 -0.62
C VAL A 128 0.17 13.88 -0.87
N GLY A 129 0.90 14.03 -1.97
CA GLY A 129 1.48 15.27 -2.44
C GLY A 129 0.41 16.35 -2.62
N GLN A 130 -0.66 16.02 -3.34
CA GLN A 130 -1.78 16.94 -3.56
C GLN A 130 -2.36 17.46 -2.24
N TYR A 131 -2.61 16.59 -1.26
CA TYR A 131 -3.12 17.01 0.05
C TYR A 131 -2.10 17.80 0.86
N SER A 132 -0.81 17.48 0.78
CA SER A 132 0.24 18.21 1.50
C SER A 132 0.42 19.65 1.02
N THR A 133 0.15 19.92 -0.25
CA THR A 133 0.18 21.26 -0.86
C THR A 133 -1.02 22.12 -0.46
N LEU A 134 -2.16 21.49 -0.14
CA LEU A 134 -3.41 22.18 0.20
C LEU A 134 -3.54 22.54 1.68
N VAL A 135 -2.88 21.76 2.52
CA VAL A 135 -2.85 21.98 3.96
C VAL A 135 -1.42 21.67 4.38
N PRO A 136 -0.60 22.68 4.74
CA PRO A 136 0.71 22.40 5.32
C PRO A 136 0.46 21.52 6.54
N PHE A 137 1.02 20.31 6.53
CA PHE A 137 0.95 19.38 7.66
C PHE A 137 1.61 20.07 8.85
N SER A 138 0.82 20.82 9.63
CA SER A 138 1.33 21.51 10.81
C SER A 138 1.84 20.42 11.73
N GLN A 139 3.15 20.43 11.97
CA GLN A 139 3.80 19.70 13.04
C GLN A 139 3.20 20.18 14.37
N ASN A 140 2.02 19.69 14.72
CA ASN A 140 1.39 19.91 16.01
C ASN A 140 0.35 18.82 16.24
N GLN A 141 0.83 17.66 16.69
CA GLN A 141 0.08 16.88 17.68
C GLN A 141 1.06 16.45 18.77
N VAL A 142 0.90 17.10 19.92
CA VAL A 142 1.31 16.67 21.26
C VAL A 142 0.56 15.40 21.62
#